data_AF-A0A8J7WLB3-F1
#
_entry.id   AF-A0A8J7WLB3-F1
#
_cell.length_a   1.000
_cell.length_b   1.000
_cell.length_c   1.000
_cell.angle_alpha   90.00
_cell.angle_beta   90.00
_cell.angle_gamma   90.00
#
_symmetry.space_group_name_H-M   'P 1'
#
loop_
_entity.id
_entity.type
_entity.pdbx_description
1 polymer ?
#
loop_
_entity_poly.entity_id
_entity_poly.type
_entity_poly.pdbx_seq_one_letter_code
_entity_poly.pdbx_strand_id
1 'polypeptide(L)'
;MAALGLATLGAPMSSASAATAPTHIRSYSGNFAVSATGGAQCGKSVSARSGAWLCLATPSAAQRQHAATALGLASPADTGNCSAFGCWTVHSSTVEWYEAVGSYGYGTTNLGSVDLYVEDTLSGNTSKSNPFQSRMTGGLSALWMTGEREYYSAGCPNGCVDSGGATYKDYIWGAVPPGQTIIWPNGGYTSNPATVTYATIMHQWLWAVPGYPGSWYLYAHSVTFTSCSIGHCFGAVTDTGGNPQGSGWTSSPING
;
A
#
# COMPACT_ATOMS: atom_id res chain seq x y z
N MET A 1 37.70 -61.67 -26.42
CA MET A 1 37.01 -61.43 -25.12
C MET A 1 37.18 -59.93 -24.85
N ALA A 2 36.20 -59.09 -25.20
CA ALA A 2 35.11 -58.58 -24.34
C ALA A 2 35.66 -57.97 -23.03
N ALA A 3 35.39 -56.74 -22.60
CA ALA A 3 34.23 -55.87 -22.85
C ALA A 3 34.54 -54.36 -22.72
N LEU A 4 33.68 -53.57 -23.36
CA LEU A 4 33.51 -52.11 -23.23
C LEU A 4 32.97 -51.69 -21.86
N GLY A 5 33.27 -50.45 -21.45
CA GLY A 5 32.51 -49.71 -20.43
C GLY A 5 32.81 -48.21 -20.46
N LEU A 6 31.89 -47.44 -21.06
CA LEU A 6 31.83 -45.97 -21.10
C LEU A 6 31.63 -45.36 -19.70
N ALA A 7 32.19 -44.17 -19.45
CA ALA A 7 31.45 -43.03 -18.89
C ALA A 7 32.25 -41.72 -19.02
N THR A 8 31.74 -40.79 -19.82
CA THR A 8 32.10 -39.37 -19.87
C THR A 8 31.29 -38.60 -18.82
N LEU A 9 31.95 -37.74 -18.03
CA LEU A 9 31.28 -36.69 -17.27
C LEU A 9 31.95 -35.36 -17.58
N GLY A 10 31.26 -34.54 -18.37
CA GLY A 10 31.63 -33.15 -18.63
C GLY A 10 31.39 -32.31 -17.37
N ALA A 11 32.35 -31.44 -17.06
CA ALA A 11 32.19 -30.45 -16.02
C ALA A 11 31.15 -29.41 -16.48
N PRO A 12 30.19 -29.03 -15.62
CA PRO A 12 29.15 -28.08 -15.97
C PRO A 12 29.75 -26.68 -16.16
N MET A 13 29.23 -25.99 -17.19
CA MET A 13 29.44 -24.57 -17.45
C MET A 13 29.12 -23.76 -16.19
N SER A 14 30.08 -22.99 -15.70
CA SER A 14 29.83 -21.87 -14.79
C SER A 14 28.99 -20.84 -15.53
N SER A 15 27.67 -20.94 -15.36
CA SER A 15 26.76 -19.84 -15.65
C SER A 15 27.00 -18.81 -14.54
N ALA A 16 27.60 -17.68 -14.91
CA ALA A 16 27.61 -16.49 -14.08
C ALA A 16 26.15 -16.20 -13.69
N SER A 17 25.85 -16.25 -12.38
CA SER A 17 24.52 -15.93 -11.87
C SER A 17 24.23 -14.49 -12.27
N ALA A 18 23.25 -14.31 -13.14
CA ALA A 18 22.63 -13.02 -13.36
C ALA A 18 22.25 -12.44 -12.00
N ALA A 19 22.62 -11.18 -11.76
CA ALA A 19 22.26 -10.45 -10.57
C ALA A 19 20.75 -10.60 -10.32
N THR A 20 20.40 -11.14 -9.16
CA THR A 20 19.01 -11.28 -8.75
C THR A 20 18.43 -9.87 -8.62
N ALA A 21 17.49 -9.53 -9.49
CA ALA A 21 16.67 -8.34 -9.34
C ALA A 21 15.99 -8.35 -7.95
N PRO A 22 15.79 -7.19 -7.31
CA PRO A 22 15.21 -7.10 -5.98
C PRO A 22 13.89 -7.85 -5.90
N THR A 23 13.74 -8.63 -4.82
CA THR A 23 12.56 -9.44 -4.54
C THR A 23 11.37 -8.52 -4.35
N HIS A 24 10.50 -8.51 -5.35
CA HIS A 24 9.17 -7.92 -5.33
C HIS A 24 8.44 -8.19 -4.01
N ILE A 25 7.85 -7.18 -3.35
CA ILE A 25 6.76 -7.42 -2.37
C ILE A 25 5.47 -7.68 -3.17
N ARG A 26 5.48 -8.72 -4.01
CA ARG A 26 4.29 -9.31 -4.67
C ARG A 26 3.75 -10.48 -3.83
N SER A 27 4.00 -10.45 -2.53
CA SER A 27 3.83 -11.57 -1.61
C SER A 27 2.43 -11.67 -1.01
N TYR A 28 1.41 -11.25 -1.76
CA TYR A 28 0.01 -11.30 -1.33
C TYR A 28 -0.73 -12.59 -1.77
N SER A 29 -0.11 -13.44 -2.61
CA SER A 29 -0.72 -14.71 -3.04
C SER A 29 -0.41 -15.93 -2.16
N GLY A 30 0.28 -15.76 -1.03
CA GLY A 30 0.45 -16.86 -0.07
C GLY A 30 1.50 -16.61 1.00
N ASN A 31 1.07 -16.69 2.26
CA ASN A 31 1.91 -17.01 3.41
C ASN A 31 3.06 -16.05 3.78
N PHE A 32 2.93 -14.74 3.58
CA PHE A 32 3.49 -13.85 4.60
C PHE A 32 2.45 -13.68 5.70
N ALA A 33 2.63 -14.44 6.78
CA ALA A 33 2.31 -13.89 8.08
C ALA A 33 3.25 -12.69 8.28
N VAL A 34 2.92 -11.54 7.69
CA VAL A 34 3.52 -10.28 8.13
C VAL A 34 3.04 -10.16 9.56
N SER A 35 3.86 -10.56 10.53
CA SER A 35 3.52 -10.35 11.92
C SER A 35 3.35 -8.85 12.06
N ALA A 36 2.10 -8.39 12.19
CA ALA A 36 1.77 -7.00 12.46
C ALA A 36 2.41 -6.65 13.80
N THR A 37 3.68 -6.29 13.76
CA THR A 37 4.52 -6.09 14.93
C THR A 37 4.46 -4.60 15.23
N GLY A 38 4.14 -4.26 16.48
CA GLY A 38 4.07 -2.88 16.92
C GLY A 38 2.66 -2.36 17.22
N GLY A 39 1.59 -2.98 16.69
CA GLY A 39 0.22 -2.57 17.02
C GLY A 39 -0.09 -2.67 18.51
N ALA A 40 0.41 -3.72 19.17
CA ALA A 40 0.30 -3.89 20.63
C ALA A 40 1.03 -2.81 21.44
N GLN A 41 1.92 -2.02 20.83
CA GLN A 41 2.63 -0.92 21.50
C GLN A 41 1.76 0.35 21.57
N CYS A 42 0.69 0.43 20.78
CA CYS A 42 -0.13 1.63 20.69
C CYS A 42 -1.02 1.86 21.91
N GLY A 43 -1.33 0.81 22.67
CA GLY A 43 -1.97 0.91 23.98
C GLY A 43 -1.02 1.29 25.13
N LYS A 44 0.29 1.36 24.88
CA LYS A 44 1.31 1.71 25.89
C LYS A 44 1.72 3.18 25.76
N SER A 45 2.10 3.79 26.89
CA SER A 45 2.82 5.07 26.88
C SER A 45 4.13 4.92 26.10
N VAL A 46 4.58 5.99 25.43
CA VAL A 46 5.82 5.96 24.63
C VAL A 46 7.01 5.49 25.46
N SER A 47 7.11 5.89 26.72
CA SER A 47 8.15 5.46 27.66
C SER A 47 8.17 3.95 27.99
N ALA A 48 7.09 3.22 27.70
CA ALA A 48 6.95 1.78 27.94
C ALA A 48 6.93 0.96 26.63
N ARG A 49 7.11 1.61 25.48
CA ARG A 49 7.13 0.93 24.17
C ARG A 49 8.47 0.25 23.94
N SER A 50 8.42 -0.87 23.23
CA SER A 50 9.58 -1.69 22.84
C SER A 50 9.50 -2.05 21.37
N GLY A 51 10.64 -2.03 20.66
CA GLY A 51 10.70 -2.35 19.23
C GLY A 51 9.94 -1.34 18.35
N ALA A 52 9.80 -1.65 17.07
CA ALA A 52 9.09 -0.77 16.13
C ALA A 52 7.59 -0.70 16.43
N TRP A 53 7.01 0.47 16.21
CA TRP A 53 5.57 0.71 16.34
C TRP A 53 5.06 1.72 15.32
N LEU A 54 3.81 1.54 14.90
CA LEU A 54 3.02 2.45 14.08
C LEU A 54 1.63 2.51 14.69
N CYS A 55 1.25 3.69 15.16
CA CYS A 55 0.03 3.95 15.89
C CYS A 55 -0.79 4.96 15.11
N LEU A 56 -1.74 4.42 14.34
CA LEU A 56 -2.67 5.18 13.54
C LEU A 56 -3.78 5.75 14.43
N ALA A 57 -4.37 6.84 13.95
CA ALA A 57 -5.48 7.51 14.57
C ALA A 57 -6.51 7.84 13.50
N THR A 58 -7.77 7.97 13.92
CA THR A 58 -8.82 8.46 13.03
C THR A 58 -8.52 9.91 12.63
N PRO A 59 -8.40 10.23 11.33
CA PRO A 59 -8.22 11.60 10.85
C PRO A 59 -9.30 12.54 11.41
N SER A 60 -8.89 13.70 11.93
CA SER A 60 -9.83 14.75 12.37
C SER A 60 -10.58 15.34 11.17
N ALA A 61 -11.73 15.98 11.41
CA ALA A 61 -12.49 16.65 10.35
C ALA A 61 -11.64 17.68 9.57
N ALA A 62 -10.76 18.42 10.26
CA ALA A 62 -9.85 19.38 9.62
C ALA A 62 -8.80 18.71 8.72
N GLN A 63 -8.30 17.53 9.10
CA GLN A 63 -7.38 16.74 8.26
C GLN A 63 -8.11 16.19 7.03
N ARG A 64 -9.35 15.72 7.19
CA ARG A 64 -10.24 15.33 6.07
C ARG A 64 -10.58 16.48 5.13
N GLN A 65 -10.60 17.69 5.66
CA GLN A 65 -10.86 18.90 4.88
C GLN A 65 -9.61 19.41 4.15
N HIS A 66 -8.42 19.19 4.70
CA HIS A 66 -7.15 19.60 4.08
C HIS A 66 -6.94 18.89 2.73
N ALA A 67 -7.24 17.60 2.63
CA ALA A 67 -7.11 16.88 1.37
C ALA A 67 -8.13 17.33 0.32
N ALA A 68 -9.39 17.51 0.70
CA ALA A 68 -10.42 18.06 -0.18
C ALA A 68 -10.07 19.48 -0.68
N THR A 69 -9.55 20.34 0.21
CA THR A 69 -9.17 21.73 -0.13
C THR A 69 -7.94 21.80 -1.04
N ALA A 70 -6.94 20.94 -0.84
CA ALA A 70 -5.77 20.84 -1.72
C ALA A 70 -6.14 20.48 -3.17
N LEU A 71 -7.33 19.90 -3.36
CA LEU A 71 -7.88 19.47 -4.65
C LEU A 71 -8.95 20.42 -5.20
N GLY A 72 -9.23 21.53 -4.51
CA GLY A 72 -10.29 22.45 -4.90
C GLY A 72 -11.69 21.85 -4.84
N LEU A 73 -11.88 20.77 -4.06
CA LEU A 73 -13.15 20.06 -3.92
C LEU A 73 -13.96 20.65 -2.76
N ALA A 74 -15.29 20.62 -2.90
CA ALA A 74 -16.19 20.94 -1.80
C ALA A 74 -15.96 19.94 -0.66
N SER A 75 -15.87 20.44 0.58
CA SER A 75 -15.61 19.63 1.77
C SER A 75 -16.56 18.42 1.79
N PRO A 76 -16.07 17.19 1.99
CA PRO A 76 -16.96 16.06 2.14
C PRO A 76 -17.91 16.32 3.30
N ALA A 77 -19.21 16.09 3.08
CA ALA A 77 -20.11 15.85 4.20
C ALA A 77 -19.57 14.65 4.98
N ASP A 78 -19.68 14.67 6.32
CA ASP A 78 -19.19 13.68 7.32
C ASP A 78 -19.74 12.23 7.15
N THR A 79 -19.83 11.72 5.92
CA THR A 79 -20.47 10.45 5.54
C THR A 79 -19.45 9.36 5.22
N GLY A 80 -18.17 9.58 5.53
CA GLY A 80 -17.11 8.60 5.35
C GLY A 80 -17.16 7.43 6.34
N ASN A 81 -16.63 6.26 5.95
CA ASN A 81 -16.41 5.13 6.84
C ASN A 81 -15.02 5.25 7.46
N CYS A 82 -14.95 5.45 8.77
CA CYS A 82 -13.70 5.64 9.48
C CYS A 82 -13.39 4.48 10.41
N SER A 83 -12.10 4.16 10.49
CA SER A 83 -11.53 3.21 11.44
C SER A 83 -10.29 3.80 12.12
N ALA A 84 -9.62 2.99 12.94
CA ALA A 84 -8.34 3.38 13.54
C ALA A 84 -7.20 3.54 12.52
N PHE A 85 -7.32 2.91 11.34
CA PHE A 85 -6.26 2.88 10.33
C PHE A 85 -6.42 3.95 9.24
N GLY A 86 -7.64 4.50 9.09
CA GLY A 86 -7.95 5.53 8.11
C GLY A 86 -9.44 5.74 7.92
N CYS A 87 -9.78 6.65 7.01
CA CYS A 87 -11.15 6.97 6.61
C CYS A 87 -11.32 6.86 5.09
N TRP A 88 -12.36 6.17 4.66
CA TRP A 88 -12.84 6.16 3.28
C TRP A 88 -13.96 7.15 3.11
N THR A 89 -14.00 7.82 1.96
CA THR A 89 -15.12 8.66 1.56
C THR A 89 -15.42 8.44 0.09
N VAL A 90 -16.67 8.06 -0.22
CA VAL A 90 -17.16 8.02 -1.60
C VAL A 90 -17.81 9.35 -1.92
N HIS A 91 -17.16 10.17 -2.75
CA HIS A 91 -17.66 11.51 -3.12
C HIS A 91 -18.70 11.44 -4.24
N SER A 92 -18.49 10.54 -5.19
CA SER A 92 -19.44 10.24 -6.26
C SER A 92 -19.33 8.75 -6.62
N SER A 93 -20.22 8.26 -7.49
CA SER A 93 -20.12 6.88 -7.97
C SER A 93 -18.79 6.57 -8.66
N THR A 94 -17.99 7.56 -9.03
CA THR A 94 -16.71 7.39 -9.74
C THR A 94 -15.52 8.02 -9.05
N VAL A 95 -15.70 8.60 -7.85
CA VAL A 95 -14.60 9.23 -7.10
C VAL A 95 -14.71 8.83 -5.63
N GLU A 96 -13.65 8.25 -5.11
CA GLU A 96 -13.46 8.06 -3.68
C GLU A 96 -12.11 8.62 -3.25
N TRP A 97 -11.91 8.72 -1.94
CA TRP A 97 -10.57 8.85 -1.38
C TRP A 97 -10.43 8.13 -0.04
N TYR A 98 -9.17 7.84 0.29
CA TYR A 98 -8.72 7.27 1.54
C TYR A 98 -7.69 8.19 2.21
N GLU A 99 -7.80 8.29 3.53
CA GLU A 99 -6.92 9.09 4.37
C GLU A 99 -6.47 8.33 5.61
N ALA A 100 -5.19 8.44 5.97
CA ALA A 100 -4.67 7.88 7.20
C ALA A 100 -3.70 8.84 7.88
N VAL A 101 -3.81 8.95 9.20
CA VAL A 101 -2.88 9.71 10.03
C VAL A 101 -2.38 8.88 11.19
N GLY A 102 -1.21 9.20 11.72
CA GLY A 102 -0.67 8.47 12.86
C GLY A 102 0.71 8.91 13.30
N SER A 103 1.29 8.13 14.19
CA SER A 103 2.67 8.28 14.68
C SER A 103 3.43 6.97 14.57
N TYR A 104 4.73 7.05 14.30
CA TYR A 104 5.60 5.87 14.23
C TYR A 104 6.88 6.07 15.03
N GLY A 105 7.45 4.96 15.48
CA GLY A 105 8.69 5.01 16.22
C GLY A 105 9.30 3.66 16.54
N TYR A 106 10.32 3.69 17.39
CA TYR A 106 11.10 2.51 17.78
C TYR A 106 11.51 2.59 19.25
N GLY A 107 11.17 1.56 20.03
CA GLY A 107 11.33 1.57 21.47
C GLY A 107 10.63 2.78 22.07
N THR A 108 11.35 3.52 22.91
CA THR A 108 10.86 4.74 23.55
C THR A 108 11.00 5.99 22.67
N THR A 109 11.49 5.85 21.44
CA THR A 109 11.76 6.99 20.54
C THR A 109 10.59 7.18 19.59
N ASN A 110 9.99 8.38 19.59
CA ASN A 110 9.10 8.83 18.54
C ASN A 110 9.93 9.32 17.35
N LEU A 111 9.69 8.74 16.17
CA LEU A 111 10.43 9.07 14.95
C LEU A 111 9.68 10.07 14.08
N GLY A 112 8.36 10.15 14.21
CA GLY A 112 7.56 11.12 13.49
C GLY A 112 6.08 10.78 13.45
N SER A 113 5.36 11.61 12.74
CA SER A 113 3.97 11.42 12.35
C SER A 113 3.86 11.17 10.86
N VAL A 114 2.76 10.55 10.47
CA VAL A 114 2.43 10.14 9.10
C VAL A 114 1.06 10.72 8.76
N ASP A 115 0.95 11.25 7.54
CA ASP A 115 -0.25 11.79 6.91
C ASP A 115 -0.27 11.30 5.45
N LEU A 116 -1.21 10.41 5.14
CA LEU A 116 -1.33 9.70 3.87
C LEU A 116 -2.67 10.00 3.24
N TYR A 117 -2.66 10.11 1.91
CA TYR A 117 -3.85 10.39 1.13
C TYR A 117 -3.80 9.66 -0.21
N VAL A 118 -4.94 9.11 -0.64
CA VAL A 118 -5.13 8.71 -2.02
C VAL A 118 -6.55 9.00 -2.49
N GLU A 119 -6.69 9.59 -3.67
CA GLU A 119 -7.97 9.68 -4.39
C GLU A 119 -7.99 8.64 -5.49
N ASP A 120 -9.10 7.91 -5.62
CA ASP A 120 -9.33 6.99 -6.72
C ASP A 120 -10.47 7.49 -7.60
N THR A 121 -10.21 7.55 -8.91
CA THR A 121 -11.18 7.91 -9.94
C THR A 121 -11.42 6.75 -10.89
N LEU A 122 -12.69 6.51 -11.20
CA LEU A 122 -13.16 5.57 -12.22
C LEU A 122 -13.64 6.33 -13.46
N SER A 123 -13.22 5.92 -14.64
CA SER A 123 -13.70 6.51 -15.90
C SER A 123 -13.78 5.42 -16.98
N GLY A 124 -14.99 5.06 -17.38
CA GLY A 124 -15.19 3.87 -18.21
C GLY A 124 -14.61 2.63 -17.51
N ASN A 125 -13.71 1.93 -18.19
CA ASN A 125 -13.01 0.77 -17.64
C ASN A 125 -11.69 1.11 -16.94
N THR A 126 -11.33 2.38 -16.88
CA THR A 126 -10.09 2.87 -16.29
C THR A 126 -10.27 3.16 -14.81
N SER A 127 -9.29 2.73 -14.01
CA SER A 127 -9.11 3.11 -12.61
C SER A 127 -7.82 3.91 -12.48
N LYS A 128 -7.85 5.03 -11.77
CA LYS A 128 -6.70 5.92 -11.55
C LYS A 128 -6.62 6.35 -10.09
N SER A 129 -5.42 6.42 -9.50
CA SER A 129 -5.21 6.89 -8.13
C SER A 129 -4.44 8.20 -8.12
N ASN A 130 -5.14 9.33 -8.02
CA ASN A 130 -4.54 10.67 -8.08
C ASN A 130 -5.31 11.75 -7.29
N PRO A 131 -4.65 12.46 -6.37
CA PRO A 131 -3.24 12.27 -5.97
C PRO A 131 -3.09 11.01 -5.12
N PHE A 132 -1.89 10.43 -5.15
CA PHE A 132 -1.44 9.39 -4.23
C PHE A 132 -0.24 9.97 -3.49
N GLN A 133 -0.41 10.29 -2.21
CA GLN A 133 0.45 11.17 -1.42
C GLN A 133 0.93 10.52 -0.12
N SER A 134 2.11 10.95 0.30
CA SER A 134 2.69 10.71 1.63
C SER A 134 3.31 11.98 2.19
N ARG A 135 3.09 12.26 3.48
CA ARG A 135 3.81 13.28 4.23
C ARG A 135 4.19 12.74 5.60
N MET A 136 5.47 12.86 5.96
CA MET A 136 6.00 12.36 7.21
C MET A 136 6.81 13.44 7.93
N THR A 137 6.64 13.59 9.24
CA THR A 137 7.35 14.64 10.01
C THR A 137 8.78 14.25 10.38
N GLY A 138 9.10 12.95 10.32
CA GLY A 138 10.46 12.43 10.43
C GLY A 138 11.12 12.31 9.05
N GLY A 139 12.44 12.46 8.98
CA GLY A 139 13.19 12.23 7.75
C GLY A 139 13.28 10.74 7.43
N LEU A 140 13.19 10.39 6.14
CA LEU A 140 13.21 9.02 5.64
C LEU A 140 14.50 8.75 4.88
N SER A 141 15.02 7.52 4.99
CA SER A 141 16.07 7.02 4.10
C SER A 141 15.50 6.46 2.81
N ALA A 142 14.26 5.95 2.84
CA ALA A 142 13.55 5.45 1.68
C ALA A 142 12.03 5.57 1.86
N LEU A 143 11.33 5.88 0.78
CA LEU A 143 9.88 5.78 0.63
C LEU A 143 9.58 5.01 -0.65
N TRP A 144 8.72 4.00 -0.53
CA TRP A 144 8.18 3.21 -1.63
C TRP A 144 6.66 3.24 -1.56
N MET A 145 6.03 3.62 -2.67
CA MET A 145 4.58 3.66 -2.83
C MET A 145 4.21 2.65 -3.92
N THR A 146 3.18 1.83 -3.71
CA THR A 146 2.74 0.82 -4.69
C THR A 146 1.23 0.88 -4.89
N GLY A 147 0.79 0.51 -6.09
CA GLY A 147 -0.61 0.44 -6.48
C GLY A 147 -0.86 -0.82 -7.30
N GLU A 148 -1.88 -1.60 -6.96
CA GLU A 148 -2.25 -2.80 -7.69
C GLU A 148 -3.77 -2.97 -7.68
N ARG A 149 -4.35 -3.39 -8.81
CA ARG A 149 -5.77 -3.74 -8.83
C ARG A 149 -5.94 -5.18 -8.42
N GLU A 150 -6.93 -5.38 -7.57
CA GLU A 150 -7.33 -6.69 -7.11
C GLU A 150 -8.80 -6.93 -7.41
N TYR A 151 -9.21 -8.20 -7.36
CA TYR A 151 -10.59 -8.61 -7.48
C TYR A 151 -11.02 -9.48 -6.31
N TYR A 152 -12.30 -9.39 -5.98
CA TYR A 152 -12.93 -10.24 -4.97
C TYR A 152 -13.76 -11.34 -5.61
N SER A 153 -13.66 -12.54 -5.05
CA SER A 153 -14.49 -13.69 -5.41
C SER A 153 -14.63 -14.62 -4.21
N ALA A 154 -15.48 -15.64 -4.30
CA ALA A 154 -15.60 -16.64 -3.23
C ALA A 154 -14.26 -17.35 -2.91
N GLY A 155 -13.39 -17.52 -3.92
CA GLY A 155 -12.04 -18.07 -3.73
C GLY A 155 -10.99 -17.03 -3.33
N CYS A 156 -11.31 -15.75 -3.44
CA CYS A 156 -10.44 -14.62 -3.14
C CYS A 156 -11.16 -13.59 -2.24
N PRO A 157 -11.58 -13.96 -1.02
CA PRO A 157 -12.35 -13.06 -0.16
C PRO A 157 -11.53 -11.87 0.34
N ASN A 158 -10.20 -11.99 0.38
CA ASN A 158 -9.27 -10.94 0.80
C ASN A 158 -8.60 -10.21 -0.37
N GLY A 159 -9.10 -10.42 -1.60
CA GLY A 159 -8.49 -9.87 -2.81
C GLY A 159 -7.53 -10.86 -3.47
N CYS A 160 -7.50 -10.83 -4.79
CA CYS A 160 -6.52 -11.52 -5.62
C CYS A 160 -6.03 -10.55 -6.69
N VAL A 161 -4.74 -10.62 -7.02
CA VAL A 161 -4.14 -9.76 -8.05
C VAL A 161 -4.87 -9.94 -9.38
N ASP A 162 -5.30 -8.83 -9.97
CA ASP A 162 -5.93 -8.84 -11.28
C ASP A 162 -4.88 -9.14 -12.37
N SER A 163 -5.29 -9.88 -13.40
CA SER A 163 -4.48 -10.14 -14.60
C SER A 163 -3.08 -10.69 -14.28
N GLY A 164 -2.97 -11.57 -13.27
CA GLY A 164 -1.69 -12.16 -12.84
C GLY A 164 -0.68 -11.13 -12.29
N GLY A 165 -1.16 -9.97 -11.83
CA GLY A 165 -0.34 -8.88 -11.32
C GLY A 165 0.26 -7.97 -12.40
N ALA A 166 -0.28 -8.01 -13.62
CA ALA A 166 0.12 -7.09 -14.70
C ALA A 166 -0.24 -5.63 -14.39
N THR A 167 -1.17 -5.40 -13.47
CA THR A 167 -1.61 -4.06 -13.09
C THR A 167 -0.69 -3.37 -12.09
N TYR A 168 0.20 -4.11 -11.41
CA TYR A 168 1.12 -3.56 -10.42
C TYR A 168 1.93 -2.38 -10.97
N LYS A 169 1.98 -1.32 -10.16
CA LYS A 169 2.83 -0.15 -10.36
C LYS A 169 3.51 0.20 -9.05
N ASP A 170 4.66 0.82 -9.16
CA ASP A 170 5.39 1.31 -8.02
C ASP A 170 6.11 2.64 -8.27
N TYR A 171 6.45 3.27 -7.17
CA TYR A 171 7.21 4.50 -7.15
C TYR A 171 8.14 4.54 -5.94
N ILE A 172 9.44 4.52 -6.22
CA ILE A 172 10.50 4.62 -5.21
C ILE A 172 11.06 6.04 -5.26
N TRP A 173 10.91 6.79 -4.17
CA TRP A 173 11.47 8.14 -4.06
C TRP A 173 12.91 8.13 -3.53
N GLY A 174 13.22 7.22 -2.60
CA GLY A 174 14.46 7.28 -1.82
C GLY A 174 14.35 8.21 -0.62
N ALA A 175 15.43 8.96 -0.31
CA ALA A 175 15.48 9.79 0.89
C ALA A 175 14.49 10.98 0.84
N VAL A 176 13.77 11.21 1.94
CA VAL A 176 12.76 12.28 2.06
C VAL A 176 13.08 13.15 3.28
N PRO A 177 13.33 14.46 3.08
CA PRO A 177 13.43 15.43 4.15
C PRO A 177 12.19 15.45 5.09
N PRO A 178 12.39 15.75 6.39
CA PRO A 178 11.29 15.90 7.34
C PRO A 178 10.23 16.91 6.86
N GLY A 179 8.95 16.52 6.94
CA GLY A 179 7.80 17.37 6.67
C GLY A 179 7.48 17.58 5.19
N GLN A 180 8.29 17.04 4.27
CA GLN A 180 8.06 17.14 2.84
C GLN A 180 6.87 16.25 2.42
N THR A 181 6.01 16.81 1.58
CA THR A 181 4.95 16.06 0.90
C THR A 181 5.52 15.44 -0.38
N ILE A 182 5.37 14.14 -0.51
CA ILE A 182 5.68 13.36 -1.71
C ILE A 182 4.37 12.96 -2.37
N ILE A 183 4.27 13.21 -3.68
CA ILE A 183 3.12 12.81 -4.51
C ILE A 183 3.66 11.92 -5.62
N TRP A 184 3.00 10.78 -5.84
CA TRP A 184 3.35 9.89 -6.94
C TRP A 184 3.22 10.62 -8.29
N PRO A 185 4.26 10.65 -9.14
CA PRO A 185 4.27 11.38 -10.40
C PRO A 185 3.23 10.87 -11.40
N ASN A 186 2.91 11.70 -12.40
CA ASN A 186 1.99 11.39 -13.52
C ASN A 186 0.58 10.93 -13.11
N GLY A 187 0.12 11.29 -11.91
CA GLY A 187 -1.21 10.94 -11.43
C GLY A 187 -1.31 9.53 -10.87
N GLY A 188 -0.25 9.06 -10.23
CA GLY A 188 -0.22 7.82 -9.45
C GLY A 188 -0.47 6.55 -10.25
N TYR A 189 -1.30 5.67 -9.70
CA TYR A 189 -1.67 4.41 -10.34
C TYR A 189 -2.65 4.65 -11.49
N THR A 190 -2.54 3.90 -12.59
CA THR A 190 -3.55 3.88 -13.67
C THR A 190 -3.62 2.49 -14.29
N SER A 191 -4.83 1.96 -14.49
CA SER A 191 -5.06 0.64 -15.10
C SER A 191 -6.36 0.60 -15.91
N ASN A 192 -6.38 -0.21 -16.98
CA ASN A 192 -7.48 -0.34 -17.95
C ASN A 192 -7.90 -1.81 -18.17
N PRO A 193 -8.15 -2.63 -17.15
CA PRO A 193 -8.42 -4.05 -17.37
C PRO A 193 -9.85 -4.29 -17.84
N ALA A 194 -10.03 -5.36 -18.61
CA ALA A 194 -11.20 -5.57 -19.45
C ALA A 194 -12.45 -6.05 -18.72
N THR A 195 -12.36 -6.79 -17.60
CA THR A 195 -13.54 -7.33 -16.88
C THR A 195 -13.18 -7.89 -15.49
N VAL A 196 -13.80 -7.34 -14.44
CA VAL A 196 -13.91 -7.98 -13.11
C VAL A 196 -15.19 -7.48 -12.45
N THR A 197 -15.99 -8.40 -11.89
CA THR A 197 -17.32 -8.08 -11.34
C THR A 197 -17.24 -7.26 -10.05
N TYR A 198 -16.26 -7.54 -9.19
CA TYR A 198 -15.94 -6.78 -7.97
C TYR A 198 -14.43 -6.57 -7.87
N ALA A 199 -13.99 -5.32 -7.83
CA ALA A 199 -12.58 -4.95 -7.81
C ALA A 199 -12.29 -3.88 -6.76
N THR A 200 -11.01 -3.74 -6.43
CA THR A 200 -10.46 -2.69 -5.57
C THR A 200 -9.08 -2.29 -6.09
N ILE A 201 -8.57 -1.16 -5.65
CA ILE A 201 -7.18 -0.76 -5.82
C ILE A 201 -6.51 -0.87 -4.45
N MET A 202 -5.46 -1.67 -4.33
CA MET A 202 -4.61 -1.72 -3.16
C MET A 202 -3.52 -0.66 -3.29
N HIS A 203 -3.40 0.19 -2.28
CA HIS A 203 -2.33 1.18 -2.14
C HIS A 203 -1.47 0.81 -0.95
N GLN A 204 -0.15 0.86 -1.13
CA GLN A 204 0.80 0.65 -0.05
C GLN A 204 1.78 1.80 0.06
N TRP A 205 2.10 2.15 1.30
CA TRP A 205 3.23 2.97 1.68
C TRP A 205 4.18 2.11 2.50
N LEU A 206 5.44 2.09 2.13
CA LEU A 206 6.52 1.44 2.87
C LEU A 206 7.65 2.47 3.03
N TRP A 207 8.12 2.68 4.25
CA TRP A 207 9.19 3.64 4.51
C TRP A 207 10.23 3.13 5.51
N ALA A 208 11.45 3.60 5.33
CA ALA A 208 12.58 3.34 6.22
C ALA A 208 13.08 4.66 6.82
N VAL A 209 13.54 4.59 8.07
CA VAL A 209 14.02 5.74 8.84
C VAL A 209 15.54 5.61 9.04
N PRO A 210 16.34 6.67 8.83
CA PRO A 210 17.79 6.60 9.02
C PRO A 210 18.16 6.17 10.45
N GLY A 211 19.06 5.20 10.57
CA GLY A 211 19.55 4.71 11.87
C GLY A 211 18.65 3.68 12.57
N TYR A 212 17.53 3.27 11.96
CA TYR A 212 16.65 2.24 12.50
C TYR A 212 16.53 1.04 11.56
N PRO A 213 16.44 -0.19 12.10
CA PRO A 213 16.32 -1.37 11.28
C PRO A 213 14.92 -1.54 10.69
N GLY A 214 14.86 -2.20 9.53
CA GLY A 214 13.61 -2.58 8.88
C GLY A 214 12.83 -1.41 8.30
N SER A 215 11.53 -1.65 8.09
CA SER A 215 10.64 -0.72 7.40
C SER A 215 9.25 -0.73 8.03
N TRP A 216 8.62 0.44 8.10
CA TRP A 216 7.22 0.59 8.48
C TRP A 216 6.35 0.55 7.24
N TYR A 217 5.15 0.01 7.36
CA TYR A 217 4.21 -0.07 6.25
C TYR A 217 2.78 0.26 6.67
N LEU A 218 2.02 0.73 5.69
CA LEU A 218 0.58 0.80 5.70
C LEU A 218 0.08 0.38 4.32
N TYR A 219 -0.98 -0.43 4.26
CA TYR A 219 -1.75 -0.61 3.04
C TYR A 219 -3.23 -0.34 3.31
N ALA A 220 -3.94 0.07 2.27
CA ALA A 220 -5.37 0.23 2.27
C ALA A 220 -5.91 -0.20 0.89
N HIS A 221 -7.08 -0.79 0.91
CA HIS A 221 -7.89 -1.07 -0.28
C HIS A 221 -8.87 0.06 -0.47
N SER A 222 -9.05 0.48 -1.71
CA SER A 222 -10.15 1.33 -2.16
C SER A 222 -11.51 0.68 -1.82
N VAL A 223 -12.58 1.46 -1.68
CA VAL A 223 -13.96 0.94 -1.71
C VAL A 223 -14.13 0.08 -2.95
N THR A 224 -14.82 -1.05 -2.79
CA THR A 224 -15.04 -1.96 -3.91
C THR A 224 -15.86 -1.29 -5.00
N PHE A 225 -15.49 -1.55 -6.24
CA PHE A 225 -16.20 -1.05 -7.42
C PHE A 225 -16.56 -2.19 -8.35
N THR A 226 -17.63 -1.98 -9.11
CA THR A 226 -18.26 -2.98 -9.99
C THR A 226 -18.63 -2.34 -11.32
N SER A 227 -18.98 -3.16 -12.31
CA SER A 227 -19.50 -2.64 -13.58
C SER A 227 -20.86 -1.94 -13.40
N CYS A 228 -21.03 -0.79 -14.05
CA CYS A 228 -22.24 0.01 -14.10
C CYS A 228 -22.46 0.59 -15.52
N SER A 229 -23.53 1.35 -15.73
CA SER A 229 -23.92 1.87 -17.05
C SER A 229 -22.91 2.81 -17.70
N ILE A 230 -21.97 3.37 -16.93
CA ILE A 230 -20.92 4.30 -17.38
C ILE A 230 -19.51 3.69 -17.35
N GLY A 231 -19.40 2.37 -17.14
CA GLY A 231 -18.13 1.66 -16.97
C GLY A 231 -18.04 1.03 -15.60
N HIS A 232 -17.25 1.60 -14.68
CA HIS A 232 -17.17 1.16 -13.29
C HIS A 232 -17.71 2.22 -12.32
N CYS A 233 -18.30 1.74 -11.22
CA CYS A 233 -18.79 2.58 -10.14
C CYS A 233 -18.42 1.98 -8.78
N PHE A 234 -18.02 2.84 -7.84
CA PHE A 234 -17.86 2.49 -6.43
C PHE A 234 -19.19 2.08 -5.79
N GLY A 235 -19.12 1.14 -4.86
CA GLY A 235 -20.23 0.76 -3.98
C GLY A 235 -20.47 1.78 -2.87
N ALA A 236 -21.13 1.32 -1.81
CA ALA A 236 -21.24 2.11 -0.58
C ALA A 236 -19.87 2.23 0.10
N VAL A 237 -19.69 3.28 0.89
CA VAL A 237 -18.43 3.53 1.63
C VAL A 237 -18.06 2.43 2.63
N THR A 238 -19.02 1.56 2.98
CA THR A 238 -18.82 0.37 3.81
C THR A 238 -18.39 -0.86 3.02
N ASP A 239 -18.46 -0.81 1.70
CA ASP A 239 -18.16 -1.93 0.81
C ASP A 239 -16.65 -2.04 0.59
N THR A 240 -15.91 -2.25 1.67
CA THR A 240 -14.47 -2.52 1.67
C THR A 240 -14.33 -4.04 1.84
N GLY A 241 -13.68 -4.75 0.92
CA GLY A 241 -13.66 -6.22 0.90
C GLY A 241 -12.96 -6.86 2.11
N GLY A 242 -12.66 -8.16 2.04
CA GLY A 242 -11.93 -8.82 3.12
C GLY A 242 -10.56 -8.18 3.33
N ASN A 243 -10.21 -7.88 4.59
CA ASN A 243 -8.93 -7.26 4.96
C ASN A 243 -8.66 -5.92 4.25
N PRO A 244 -9.51 -4.90 4.49
CA PRO A 244 -9.48 -3.66 3.71
C PRO A 244 -8.26 -2.77 3.99
N GLN A 245 -7.46 -3.09 5.01
CA GLN A 245 -6.31 -2.28 5.41
C GLN A 245 -5.43 -3.06 6.39
N GLY A 246 -4.17 -2.63 6.50
CA GLY A 246 -3.26 -3.12 7.52
C GLY A 246 -2.03 -2.24 7.65
N SER A 247 -1.32 -2.40 8.75
CA SER A 247 -0.12 -1.60 9.03
C SER A 247 0.80 -2.31 9.99
N GLY A 248 2.08 -1.93 10.00
CA GLY A 248 3.02 -2.44 10.98
C GLY A 248 4.46 -2.16 10.60
N TRP A 249 5.32 -3.09 11.00
CA TRP A 249 6.75 -3.07 10.71
C TRP A 249 7.22 -4.43 10.21
N THR A 250 8.21 -4.43 9.34
CA THR A 250 8.91 -5.61 8.84
C THR A 250 10.41 -5.43 9.01
N SER A 251 11.13 -6.52 9.29
CA SER A 251 12.59 -6.53 9.32
C SER A 251 13.22 -6.38 7.94
N SER A 252 12.45 -6.55 6.87
CA SER A 252 12.94 -6.41 5.51
C SER A 252 13.28 -4.94 5.20
N PRO A 253 14.50 -4.65 4.72
CA PRO A 253 14.85 -3.33 4.23
C PRO A 253 14.12 -3.04 2.92
N ILE A 254 13.86 -1.76 2.65
CA ILE A 254 13.54 -1.30 1.30
C ILE A 254 14.84 -1.35 0.49
N ASN A 255 14.99 -2.36 -0.36
CA ASN A 255 16.09 -2.42 -1.31
C ASN A 255 15.71 -1.56 -2.52
N GLY A 256 16.30 -0.36 -2.61
CA GLY A 256 16.27 0.47 -3.81
C GLY A 256 17.22 0.00 -4.88
#